data_AF-A0A0A0DM03-F1
#
_entry.id   AF-A0A0A0DM03-F1
#
_cell.length_a   1.000
_cell.length_b   1.000
_cell.length_c   1.000
_cell.angle_alpha   90.00
_cell.angle_beta   90.00
_cell.angle_gamma   90.00
#
_symmetry.space_group_name_H-M   'P 1'
#
loop_
_entity.id
_entity.type
_entity.pdbx_description
1 polymer ?
#
loop_
_entity_poly.entity_id
_entity_poly.type
_entity_poly.pdbx_seq_one_letter_code
_entity_poly.pdbx_strand_id
1 'polypeptide(L)'
;MLRHAVRPSWWRDVPQDGRPQVRRGDIVRWRCPACSQTHSCQPDWALPGKRLTRALDAWVRQALQAGQSARAVARWCGVDEKTVRTWGSTS
;
A
#
# COMPACT_ATOMS: atom_id res chain seq x y z
N MET A 1 -22.43 8.00 -12.38
CA MET A 1 -21.26 7.23 -12.85
C MET A 1 -21.68 5.77 -13.00
N LEU A 2 -21.13 5.05 -13.97
CA LEU A 2 -21.40 3.61 -14.16
C LEU A 2 -20.22 2.79 -13.63
N ARG A 3 -20.50 1.75 -12.82
CA ARG A 3 -19.47 0.80 -12.38
C ARG A 3 -19.06 -0.03 -13.59
N HIS A 4 -17.83 0.16 -14.05
CA HIS A 4 -17.33 -0.41 -15.30
C HIS A 4 -16.54 -1.70 -15.09
N ALA A 5 -15.74 -1.78 -14.01
CA ALA A 5 -15.00 -3.00 -13.69
C ALA A 5 -14.64 -3.07 -12.20
N VAL A 6 -14.34 -4.29 -11.74
CA VAL A 6 -13.80 -4.57 -10.40
C VAL A 6 -12.59 -5.45 -10.59
N ARG A 7 -11.46 -5.04 -10.03
CA ARG A 7 -10.21 -5.80 -10.13
C ARG A 7 -9.73 -6.17 -8.73
N PRO A 8 -9.64 -7.46 -8.38
CA PRO A 8 -9.00 -7.88 -7.14
C PRO A 8 -7.51 -7.54 -7.17
N SER A 9 -6.98 -7.17 -6.02
CA SER A 9 -5.60 -6.75 -5.86
C SER A 9 -5.10 -7.01 -4.44
N TRP A 10 -3.78 -6.94 -4.27
CA TRP A 10 -3.09 -7.17 -3.01
C TRP A 10 -2.19 -5.97 -2.68
N TRP A 11 -2.13 -5.64 -1.40
CA TRP A 11 -1.27 -4.60 -0.85
C TRP A 11 -0.50 -5.20 0.31
N ARG A 12 0.76 -4.80 0.47
CA ARG A 12 1.54 -5.15 1.68
C ARG A 12 0.94 -4.46 2.89
N ASP A 13 0.84 -5.19 3.99
CA ASP A 13 0.27 -4.71 5.24
C ASP A 13 1.27 -4.82 6.40
N VAL A 14 0.91 -4.27 7.56
CA VAL A 14 1.74 -4.28 8.76
C VAL A 14 2.13 -5.73 9.09
N PRO A 15 3.43 -6.02 9.26
CA PRO A 15 3.87 -7.36 9.61
C PRO A 15 3.31 -7.79 10.97
N GLN A 16 2.99 -9.08 11.08
CA GLN A 16 2.47 -9.69 12.31
C GLN A 16 3.35 -10.88 12.66
N ASP A 17 3.71 -11.00 13.94
CA ASP A 17 4.57 -12.07 14.47
C ASP A 17 5.88 -12.25 13.67
N GLY A 18 6.46 -11.13 13.24
CA GLY A 18 7.69 -11.09 12.44
C GLY A 18 7.54 -11.58 11.00
N ARG A 19 6.31 -11.81 10.53
CA ARG A 19 6.01 -12.30 9.17
C ARG A 19 5.41 -11.20 8.30
N PRO A 20 5.78 -11.15 7.00
CA PRO A 20 5.16 -10.24 6.04
C PRO A 20 3.67 -10.51 5.89
N GLN A 21 2.87 -9.46 5.79
CA GLN A 21 1.43 -9.56 5.61
C GLN A 21 0.99 -8.93 4.29
N VAL A 22 -0.11 -9.45 3.74
CA VAL A 22 -0.80 -8.89 2.58
C VAL A 22 -2.29 -8.75 2.85
N ARG A 23 -2.84 -7.61 2.47
CA ARG A 23 -4.28 -7.34 2.53
C ARG A 23 -4.85 -7.35 1.12
N ARG A 24 -5.91 -8.15 0.93
CA ARG A 24 -6.68 -8.17 -0.31
C ARG A 24 -7.71 -7.04 -0.31
N GLY A 25 -7.92 -6.45 -1.48
CA GLY A 25 -8.98 -5.48 -1.72
C GLY A 25 -9.30 -5.36 -3.20
N ASP A 26 -10.32 -4.58 -3.51
CA ASP A 26 -10.77 -4.38 -4.88
C ASP A 26 -10.46 -2.96 -5.36
N ILE A 27 -9.94 -2.86 -6.58
CA ILE A 27 -9.91 -1.61 -7.33
C ILE A 27 -11.20 -1.54 -8.14
N VAL A 28 -12.05 -0.57 -7.83
CA VAL A 28 -13.29 -0.31 -8.56
C VAL A 28 -13.03 0.72 -9.63
N ARG A 29 -13.39 0.43 -10.87
CA ARG A 29 -13.31 1.37 -11.98
C ARG A 29 -14.68 1.89 -12.33
N TRP A 30 -14.81 3.21 -12.35
CA TRP A 30 -16.02 3.93 -12.73
C TRP A 30 -15.80 4.58 -14.09
N ARG A 31 -16.80 4.50 -14.98
CA ARG A 31 -16.79 5.20 -16.26
C ARG A 31 -17.83 6.31 -16.26
N CYS A 32 -17.43 7.50 -16.67
CA CYS A 32 -18.34 8.62 -16.88
C CYS A 32 -19.11 8.40 -18.20
N PRO A 33 -20.46 8.39 -18.19
CA PRO A 33 -21.21 8.20 -19.43
C PRO A 33 -21.14 9.42 -20.37
N ALA A 34 -20.91 10.63 -19.85
CA ALA A 34 -20.89 11.85 -20.65
C ALA A 34 -19.57 12.05 -21.40
N CYS A 35 -18.43 11.79 -20.76
CA CYS A 35 -17.09 12.03 -21.35
C CYS A 35 -16.27 10.76 -21.57
N SER A 36 -16.82 9.58 -21.26
CA SER A 36 -16.12 8.28 -21.34
C SER A 36 -14.86 8.11 -20.48
N GLN A 37 -14.48 9.10 -19.65
CA GLN A 37 -13.32 8.98 -18.77
C GLN A 37 -13.49 7.87 -17.73
N THR A 38 -12.39 7.20 -17.40
CA THR A 38 -12.35 6.12 -16.40
C THR A 38 -11.61 6.57 -15.15
N HIS A 39 -12.26 6.43 -14.00
CA HIS A 39 -11.69 6.72 -12.69
C HIS A 39 -11.50 5.42 -11.91
N SER A 40 -10.35 5.25 -11.27
CA SER A 40 -10.09 4.10 -10.41
C SER A 40 -10.16 4.51 -8.95
N CYS A 41 -10.97 3.81 -8.18
CA CYS A 41 -11.09 3.94 -6.74
C CYS A 41 -10.46 2.70 -6.10
N GLN A 42 -9.48 2.92 -5.23
CA GLN A 42 -8.91 1.88 -4.38
C GLN A 42 -9.54 1.94 -2.99
N PRO A 43 -9.36 0.90 -2.15
CA PRO A 43 -9.82 0.95 -0.77
C PRO A 43 -9.19 2.12 -0.01
N ASP A 44 -9.92 2.66 0.95
CA ASP A 44 -9.50 3.78 1.81
C ASP A 44 -8.19 3.51 2.57
N TRP A 45 -8.01 2.27 3.03
CA TRP A 45 -6.81 1.81 3.74
C TRP A 45 -5.58 1.64 2.82
N ALA A 46 -5.76 1.64 1.49
CA ALA A 46 -4.65 1.54 0.56
C ALA A 46 -3.98 2.91 0.36
N LEU A 47 -2.65 2.94 0.32
CA LEU A 47 -1.91 4.16 0.04
C LEU A 47 -1.96 4.49 -1.47
N PRO A 48 -2.42 5.68 -1.90
CA PRO A 48 -2.48 6.05 -3.32
C PRO A 48 -1.12 6.01 -4.02
N GLY A 49 -1.06 5.45 -5.24
CA GLY A 49 0.19 5.19 -5.98
C GLY A 49 1.07 4.08 -5.38
N LYS A 50 0.82 3.72 -4.13
CA LYS A 50 1.35 2.64 -3.30
C LYS A 50 0.82 1.23 -3.66
N ARG A 51 1.63 0.18 -3.55
CA ARG A 51 1.15 -1.22 -3.35
C ARG A 51 1.30 -1.67 -1.90
N LEU A 52 0.96 -0.77 -0.97
CA LEU A 52 0.99 -0.98 0.48
C LEU A 52 -0.18 -0.26 1.17
N THR A 53 -0.50 -0.68 2.40
CA THR A 53 -1.52 -0.04 3.23
C THR A 53 -0.98 1.22 3.90
N ARG A 54 -1.87 2.17 4.20
CA ARG A 54 -1.52 3.38 4.99
C ARG A 54 -0.95 3.00 6.37
N ALA A 55 -1.46 1.92 6.96
CA ALA A 55 -0.97 1.40 8.23
C ALA A 55 0.49 0.93 8.13
N LEU A 56 0.84 0.20 7.06
CA LEU A 56 2.22 -0.21 6.83
C LEU A 56 3.15 1.00 6.64
N ASP A 57 2.72 2.02 5.88
CA ASP A 57 3.50 3.25 5.69
C ASP A 57 3.81 3.94 7.02
N ALA A 58 2.79 4.12 7.87
CA ALA A 58 2.96 4.72 9.20
C ALA A 58 3.86 3.89 10.10
N TRP A 59 3.66 2.57 10.14
CA TRP A 59 4.47 1.67 10.95
C TRP A 59 5.95 1.66 10.52
N VAL A 60 6.24 1.71 9.21
CA VAL A 60 7.62 1.79 8.70
C VAL A 60 8.29 3.08 9.15
N ARG A 61 7.60 4.22 9.06
CA ARG A 61 8.13 5.51 9.53
C ARG A 61 8.43 5.46 11.03
N GLN A 62 7.51 4.95 11.83
CA GLN A 62 7.68 4.83 13.28
C GLN A 62 8.84 3.91 13.65
N ALA A 63 8.98 2.77 12.97
CA ALA A 63 10.08 1.83 13.18
C ALA A 63 11.45 2.47 12.89
N LEU A 64 11.56 3.20 11.77
CA LEU A 64 12.79 3.92 11.42
C LEU A 64 13.08 5.06 12.41
N GLN A 65 12.07 5.81 12.82
CA GLN A 65 12.21 6.87 13.83
C GLN A 65 12.62 6.33 15.20
N ALA A 66 12.17 5.13 15.56
CA ALA A 66 12.58 4.41 16.76
C ALA A 66 14.01 3.84 16.69
N GLY A 67 14.77 4.13 15.62
CA GLY A 67 16.16 3.71 15.46
C GLY A 67 16.33 2.31 14.88
N GLN A 68 15.26 1.66 14.40
CA GLN A 68 15.42 0.38 13.71
C GLN A 68 16.10 0.57 12.36
N SER A 69 16.98 -0.37 12.00
CA SER A 69 17.63 -0.33 10.70
C SER A 69 16.65 -0.65 9.58
N ALA A 70 16.81 0.01 8.43
CA ALA A 70 16.01 -0.28 7.24
C ALA A 70 16.09 -1.77 6.84
N ARG A 71 17.23 -2.43 7.08
CA ARG A 71 17.42 -3.87 6.87
C ARG A 71 16.52 -4.73 7.77
N ALA A 72 16.38 -4.39 9.04
CA ALA A 72 15.52 -5.12 9.98
C ALA A 72 14.04 -4.98 9.57
N VAL A 73 13.61 -3.75 9.28
CA VAL A 73 12.25 -3.44 8.80
C VAL A 73 11.96 -4.17 7.48
N ALA A 74 12.92 -4.19 6.55
CA ALA A 74 12.78 -4.86 5.27
C ALA A 74 12.56 -6.37 5.42
N ARG A 75 13.25 -7.01 6.38
CA ARG A 75 13.06 -8.43 6.72
C ARG A 75 11.64 -8.70 7.20
N TRP A 76 11.10 -7.90 8.11
CA TRP A 76 9.73 -8.08 8.61
C TRP A 76 8.67 -7.87 7.52
N CYS A 77 8.91 -6.91 6.62
CA CYS A 77 8.00 -6.61 5.51
C CYS A 77 8.16 -7.52 4.27
N GLY A 78 9.20 -8.37 4.22
CA GLY A 78 9.48 -9.22 3.07
C GLY A 78 9.83 -8.42 1.80
N VAL A 79 10.62 -7.36 1.96
CA VAL A 79 11.07 -6.49 0.86
C VAL A 79 12.56 -6.22 0.94
N ASP A 80 13.11 -5.53 -0.06
CA ASP A 80 14.48 -5.04 -0.02
C ASP A 80 14.61 -3.72 0.80
N GLU A 81 15.83 -3.42 1.22
CA GLU A 81 16.14 -2.24 2.04
C GLU A 81 15.89 -0.92 1.29
N LYS A 82 16.09 -0.90 -0.02
CA LYS A 82 15.85 0.28 -0.86
C LYS A 82 14.36 0.65 -0.84
N THR A 83 13.49 -0.35 -0.93
CA THR A 83 12.04 -0.20 -0.86
C THR A 83 11.61 0.43 0.46
N VAL A 84 12.16 -0.03 1.59
CA VAL A 84 11.90 0.58 2.90
C VAL A 84 12.35 2.04 2.95
N ARG A 85 13.53 2.36 2.41
CA ARG A 85 14.03 3.73 2.36
C ARG A 85 13.12 4.64 1.53
N THR A 86 12.61 4.16 0.39
CA THR A 86 11.64 4.88 -0.44
C THR A 86 10.32 5.12 0.31
N TRP A 87 9.90 4.20 1.18
CA TRP A 87 8.70 4.40 2.00
C TRP A 87 8.93 5.43 3.09
N GLY A 88 10.05 5.32 3.83
CA GLY A 88 10.41 6.25 4.91
C GLY A 88 10.74 7.67 4.46
N SER A 89 11.07 7.90 3.18
CA SER A 89 11.43 9.22 2.64
C SER A 89 10.25 10.05 2.11
N THR A 90 9.03 9.49 2.07
CA THR A 90 7.88 10.19 1.48
C THR A 90 7.19 11.05 2.54
N SER A 91 7.57 12.33 2.67
CA SER A 91 6.84 13.31 3.50
C SER A 91 5.57 13.80 2.79
#